data_AF-A0A559J3H1-F1
#
_entry.id   AF-A0A559J3H1-F1
#
_cell.length_a   1.000
_cell.length_b   1.000
_cell.length_c   1.000
_cell.angle_alpha   90.00
_cell.angle_beta   90.00
_cell.angle_gamma   90.00
#
_symmetry.space_group_name_H-M   'P 1'
#
loop_
_entity.id
_entity.type
_entity.pdbx_description
1 polymer ?
#
loop_
_entity_poly.entity_id
_entity_poly.type
_entity_poly.pdbx_seq_one_letter_code
_entity_poly.pdbx_strand_id
1 'polypeptide(L)' 'MTENFSSQFDLNSDYDCSQANHDVPQLKEQLASLKSQYPDPAASSQPIQDQLNHVENQLHFIKNKCRLN' A
#
# COMPACT_ATOMS: atom_id res chain seq x y z
N MET A 1 9.33 19.72 -14.15
CA MET A 1 8.52 19.41 -12.96
C MET A 1 8.51 17.91 -12.84
N THR A 2 9.52 17.35 -12.17
CA THR A 2 9.64 15.90 -12.00
C THR A 2 9.27 15.63 -10.56
N GLU A 3 8.12 15.01 -10.38
CA GLU A 3 7.50 14.80 -9.08
C GLU A 3 8.43 13.98 -8.18
N ASN A 4 8.72 14.57 -7.03
CA ASN A 4 9.44 13.96 -5.93
C ASN A 4 8.53 12.91 -5.28
N PHE A 5 8.39 11.75 -5.93
CA PHE A 5 7.68 10.60 -5.38
C PHE A 5 8.53 10.02 -4.26
N SER A 6 8.24 10.53 -3.08
CA SER A 6 8.85 10.18 -1.81
C SER A 6 8.83 8.66 -1.61
N SER A 7 10.02 8.12 -1.39
CA SER A 7 10.35 6.86 -0.71
C SER A 7 9.14 6.06 -0.19
N GLN A 8 8.58 5.19 -1.04
CA GLN A 8 7.67 4.13 -0.56
C GLN A 8 8.48 3.19 0.34
N PHE A 9 8.07 3.09 1.60
CA PHE A 9 8.70 2.27 2.62
C PHE A 9 8.36 0.80 2.40
N ASP A 10 9.28 0.00 1.86
CA ASP A 10 9.06 -1.45 1.75
C ASP A 10 9.09 -2.12 3.13
N LEU A 11 8.01 -2.84 3.45
CA LEU A 11 7.91 -3.60 4.68
C LEU A 11 8.72 -4.88 4.54
N ASN A 12 9.73 -5.03 5.39
CA ASN A 12 10.62 -6.18 5.37
C ASN A 12 10.31 -7.16 6.51
N SER A 13 10.97 -8.32 6.48
CA SER A 13 10.84 -9.39 7.49
C SER A 13 11.09 -8.96 8.94
N ASP A 14 11.62 -7.77 9.20
CA ASP A 14 11.84 -7.17 10.53
C ASP A 14 10.74 -6.19 10.99
N TYR A 15 9.67 -6.00 10.19
CA TYR A 15 8.52 -5.18 10.56
C TYR A 15 7.98 -5.44 11.99
N ASP A 16 7.76 -4.37 12.76
CA ASP A 16 7.22 -4.44 14.11
C ASP A 16 5.68 -4.38 14.11
N CYS A 17 5.05 -5.46 14.57
CA CYS A 17 3.60 -5.57 14.65
C CYS A 17 2.94 -4.58 15.62
N SER A 18 3.70 -3.92 16.50
CA SER A 18 3.20 -2.83 17.33
C SER A 18 2.74 -1.62 16.50
N GLN A 19 3.30 -1.44 15.28
CA GLN A 19 2.95 -0.38 14.35
C GLN A 19 1.72 -0.69 13.49
N ALA A 20 1.26 -1.94 13.49
CA ALA A 20 0.20 -2.37 12.58
C ALA A 20 -1.14 -1.66 12.83
N ASN A 21 -1.40 -1.20 14.05
CA ASN A 21 -2.58 -0.39 14.37
C ASN A 21 -2.54 1.01 13.73
N HIS A 22 -1.37 1.51 13.36
CA HIS A 22 -1.16 2.79 12.69
C HIS A 22 -1.06 2.60 11.17
N ASP A 23 -0.25 1.65 10.74
CA ASP A 23 0.09 1.48 9.32
C ASP A 23 -1.06 0.87 8.53
N VAL A 24 -1.80 -0.10 9.09
CA VAL A 24 -2.90 -0.76 8.37
C VAL A 24 -4.01 0.23 7.99
N PRO A 25 -4.50 1.12 8.88
CA PRO A 25 -5.43 2.18 8.50
C PRO A 25 -4.88 3.08 7.38
N GLN A 26 -3.63 3.55 7.51
CA GLN A 26 -3.03 4.45 6.52
C GLN A 26 -2.91 3.79 5.14
N LEU A 27 -2.46 2.54 5.08
CA LEU A 27 -2.36 1.78 3.83
C LEU A 27 -3.75 1.52 3.22
N LYS A 28 -4.78 1.29 4.03
CA LYS A 28 -6.17 1.17 3.55
C LYS A 28 -6.67 2.49 2.96
N GLU A 29 -6.39 3.62 3.61
CA GLU A 29 -6.76 4.95 3.10
C GLU A 29 -6.03 5.29 1.81
N GLN A 30 -4.74 4.97 1.70
CA GLN A 30 -3.97 5.11 0.47
C GLN A 30 -4.55 4.24 -0.66
N LEU A 31 -4.87 2.98 -0.38
CA LEU A 31 -5.48 2.08 -1.35
C LEU A 31 -6.85 2.60 -1.82
N ALA A 32 -7.69 3.07 -0.89
CA ALA A 32 -8.99 3.65 -1.21
C ALA A 32 -8.86 4.93 -2.05
N SER A 33 -7.88 5.77 -1.74
CA SER A 33 -7.59 6.99 -2.48
C SER A 33 -7.11 6.70 -3.90
N LEU A 34 -6.24 5.70 -4.09
CA LEU A 34 -5.79 5.26 -5.40
C LEU A 34 -6.96 4.67 -6.21
N LYS A 35 -7.78 3.80 -5.61
CA LYS A 35 -8.96 3.23 -6.28
C LYS A 35 -10.02 4.27 -6.63
N SER A 36 -10.13 5.34 -5.84
CA SER A 36 -11.07 6.44 -6.12
C SER A 36 -10.57 7.35 -7.25
N GLN A 37 -9.26 7.58 -7.32
CA GLN A 37 -8.63 8.34 -8.41
C GLN A 37 -8.61 7.54 -9.72
N TYR A 38 -8.50 6.22 -9.63
CA TYR A 38 -8.44 5.29 -10.76
C TYR A 38 -9.56 4.25 -10.63
N PRO A 39 -10.83 4.63 -10.92
CA PRO A 39 -11.99 3.76 -10.76
C PRO A 39 -11.98 2.56 -11.70
N ASP A 40 -11.22 2.61 -12.79
CA ASP A 40 -10.87 1.47 -13.63
C ASP A 40 -9.35 1.22 -13.58
N PRO A 41 -8.86 0.45 -12.59
CA PRO A 41 -7.45 0.11 -12.46
C PRO A 41 -6.90 -0.64 -13.67
N ALA A 42 -7.73 -1.43 -14.36
CA ALA A 42 -7.31 -2.20 -15.53
C ALA A 42 -7.07 -1.30 -16.74
N ALA A 43 -7.80 -0.18 -16.84
CA ALA A 43 -7.56 0.88 -17.82
C ALA A 43 -6.48 1.89 -17.37
N SER A 44 -6.00 1.81 -16.12
CA SER A 44 -4.96 2.70 -15.61
C SER A 44 -3.57 2.33 -16.14
N SER A 45 -2.65 3.31 -16.18
CA SER A 45 -1.29 3.09 -16.64
C SER A 45 -0.54 2.10 -15.73
N GLN A 46 0.44 1.36 -16.28
CA GLN A 46 1.26 0.40 -15.53
C GLN A 46 1.81 0.95 -14.18
N PRO A 47 2.34 2.19 -14.11
CA PRO A 47 2.81 2.73 -12.83
C PRO A 47 1.73 2.82 -11.74
N ILE A 48 0.48 3.04 -12.12
CA ILE A 48 -0.65 3.10 -11.19
C ILE A 48 -1.02 1.69 -10.70
N GLN A 49 -1.00 0.71 -11.61
CA GLN A 49 -1.21 -0.68 -11.25
C GLN A 49 -0.12 -1.17 -10.30
N ASP A 50 1.14 -0.82 -10.54
CA ASP A 50 2.26 -1.14 -9.66
C ASP A 50 2.09 -0.53 -8.27
N GLN A 51 1.64 0.73 -8.17
CA GLN A 51 1.36 1.38 -6.89
C GLN A 51 0.21 0.70 -6.14
N LEU A 52 -0.88 0.35 -6.81
CA LEU A 52 -1.98 -0.39 -6.23
C LEU A 52 -1.51 -1.75 -5.69
N ASN A 53 -0.79 -2.51 -6.52
CA ASN A 53 -0.25 -3.82 -6.15
C ASN A 53 0.72 -3.72 -4.97
N HIS A 54 1.57 -2.69 -4.93
CA HIS A 54 2.50 -2.46 -3.84
C HIS A 54 1.77 -2.27 -2.50
N VAL A 55 0.78 -1.39 -2.45
CA VAL A 55 0.00 -1.12 -1.23
C VAL A 55 -0.80 -2.36 -0.80
N GLU A 56 -1.36 -3.11 -1.76
CA GLU A 56 -2.06 -4.36 -1.47
C GLU A 56 -1.12 -5.44 -0.90
N ASN A 57 0.07 -5.58 -1.47
CA ASN A 57 1.10 -6.49 -0.98
C ASN A 57 1.57 -6.13 0.43
N GLN A 58 1.75 -4.84 0.73
CA GLN A 58 2.09 -4.37 2.07
C GLN A 58 1.00 -4.72 3.10
N LEU A 59 -0.27 -4.47 2.76
CA LEU A 59 -1.40 -4.85 3.62
C LEU A 59 -1.45 -6.37 3.86
N HIS A 60 -1.24 -7.16 2.82
CA HIS A 60 -1.23 -8.62 2.92
C HIS A 60 -0.05 -9.10 3.79
N PHE A 61 1.13 -8.51 3.61
CA PHE A 61 2.31 -8.81 4.42
C PHE A 61 2.06 -8.55 5.91
N ILE A 62 1.56 -7.36 6.27
CA ILE A 62 1.28 -7.02 7.69
C ILE A 62 0.24 -7.99 8.26
N LYS A 63 -0.85 -8.24 7.53
CA LYS A 63 -1.91 -9.16 7.98
C LYS A 63 -1.35 -10.54 8.29
N ASN A 64 -0.57 -11.11 7.38
CA ASN A 64 0.01 -12.44 7.55
C ASN A 64 1.04 -12.47 8.68
N LYS A 65 1.97 -11.52 8.69
CA LYS A 65 3.06 -11.47 9.67
C LYS A 65 2.52 -11.26 11.08
N CYS A 66 1.59 -10.33 11.26
CA CYS A 66 1.04 -9.96 12.55
C CYS A 66 -0.21 -10.75 12.92
N ARG A 67 -0.60 -11.74 12.10
CA ARG A 67 -1.78 -12.60 12.30
C ARG A 67 -3.06 -11.80 12.54
N LEU A 68 -3.23 -10.71 11.79
CA LEU A 68 -4.43 -9.88 11.84
C LEU A 68 -5.48 -10.51 10.94
N ASN A 69 -6.67 -10.74 11.50
CA ASN A 69 -7.80 -11.35 10.78
C ASN A 69 -8.86 -10.29 10.44
#